data_AF-A0A1H1P3Q5-F1
#
_entry.id   AF-A0A1H1P3Q5-F1
#
_cell.length_a   1.000
_cell.length_b   1.000
_cell.length_c   1.000
_cell.angle_alpha   90.00
_cell.angle_beta   90.00
_cell.angle_gamma   90.00
#
_symmetry.space_group_name_H-M   'P 1'
#
loop_
_entity.id
_entity.type
_entity.pdbx_description
1 polymer ?
#
loop_
_entity_poly.entity_id
_entity_poly.type
_entity_poly.pdbx_seq_one_letter_code
_entity_poly.pdbx_strand_id
1 'polypeptide(L)'
;MNKIFYILIVCLLTQTTLSAQTTVNDYKYIIIPKQFDFQSSEDQYQINSLTKFLFNKYGFTAFFEDENLPLDVSQNRCLSLKTNINKVKGFLITRLQIELIDCNGKVVSISQVGETKVKEYAKAYNLALREAFQTYQYMGYKYQPKAGVIETKPLESLPVSEANKDDAQKEIERLKKQVEVLKEEKEATQAIKEDLVSTPTESIAPKKVVQTELKEVKKADDGWYANPIDNGFQVVDAQAKKIMVLLYSGAPDVYIVKGKDAIVFKNDEAWVYGINDGSSLKVNRITLKF
;
A
#
# COMPACT_ATOMS: atom_id res chain seq x y z
N MET A 1 25.71 -61.94 11.24
CA MET A 1 25.54 -60.94 10.16
C MET A 1 24.39 -59.95 10.41
N ASN A 2 23.24 -60.37 10.92
CA ASN A 2 22.05 -59.52 11.00
C ASN A 2 22.20 -58.33 11.97
N LYS A 3 22.91 -58.47 13.10
CA LYS A 3 23.12 -57.37 14.06
C LYS A 3 24.02 -56.24 13.52
N ILE A 4 25.03 -56.58 12.71
CA ILE A 4 25.90 -55.60 12.05
C ILE A 4 25.13 -54.82 10.98
N PHE A 5 24.19 -55.48 10.30
CA PHE A 5 23.31 -54.85 9.32
C PHE A 5 22.37 -53.81 9.97
N TYR A 6 21.79 -54.12 11.14
CA TYR A 6 20.97 -53.15 11.89
C TYR A 6 21.78 -51.96 12.39
N ILE A 7 23.04 -52.15 12.81
CA ILE A 7 23.92 -51.05 13.24
C ILE A 7 24.26 -50.12 12.06
N LEU A 8 24.50 -50.67 10.87
CA LEU A 8 24.74 -49.89 9.65
C LEU A 8 23.50 -49.09 9.21
N ILE A 9 22.30 -49.64 9.37
CA ILE A 9 21.04 -48.94 9.04
C ILE A 9 20.76 -47.80 10.03
N VAL A 10 21.04 -48.00 11.32
CA VAL A 10 20.85 -46.94 12.34
C VAL A 10 21.87 -45.80 12.15
N CYS A 11 23.10 -46.11 11.74
CA CYS A 11 24.14 -45.10 11.50
C CYS A 11 23.91 -44.27 10.20
N LEU A 12 23.10 -44.78 9.26
CA LEU A 12 22.73 -44.07 8.03
C LEU A 12 21.58 -43.07 8.25
N LEU A 13 20.80 -43.22 9.33
CA LEU A 13 19.66 -42.37 9.66
C LEU A 13 20.03 -41.11 10.47
N THR A 14 21.27 -40.97 10.94
CA THR A 14 21.70 -39.86 11.79
C THR A 14 22.40 -38.70 11.06
N GLN A 15 22.43 -38.69 9.72
CA GLN A 15 22.98 -37.58 8.94
C GLN A 15 21.91 -36.54 8.59
N THR A 16 21.21 -35.99 9.58
CA THR A 16 20.42 -34.78 9.36
C THR A 16 21.34 -33.57 9.53
N THR A 17 21.89 -33.07 8.43
CA THR A 17 22.57 -31.77 8.44
C THR A 17 21.53 -30.68 8.74
N LEU A 18 21.56 -30.14 9.97
CA LEU A 18 20.82 -28.93 10.31
C LEU A 18 21.42 -27.77 9.51
N SER A 19 20.84 -27.46 8.37
CA SER A 19 21.04 -26.17 7.73
C SER A 19 20.18 -25.16 8.48
N ALA A 20 20.80 -24.15 9.08
CA ALA A 20 20.07 -22.97 9.55
C ALA A 20 19.34 -22.39 8.33
N GLN A 21 18.01 -22.51 8.31
CA GLN A 21 17.20 -21.95 7.23
C GLN A 21 17.30 -20.43 7.33
N THR A 22 17.93 -19.81 6.32
CA THR A 22 17.95 -18.36 6.18
C THR A 22 16.53 -17.89 5.91
N THR A 23 16.00 -17.07 6.81
CA THR A 23 14.64 -16.55 6.69
C THR A 23 14.65 -15.12 6.15
N VAL A 24 13.53 -14.66 5.60
CA VAL A 24 13.39 -13.27 5.14
C VAL A 24 13.56 -12.29 6.31
N ASN A 25 13.23 -12.70 7.54
CA ASN A 25 13.36 -11.91 8.75
C ASN A 25 14.82 -11.58 9.11
N ASP A 26 15.80 -12.33 8.58
CA ASP A 26 17.22 -12.12 8.86
C ASP A 26 17.75 -10.83 8.19
N TYR A 27 16.99 -10.23 7.27
CA TYR A 27 17.37 -9.09 6.46
C TYR A 27 16.50 -7.90 6.80
N LYS A 28 17.12 -6.72 6.91
CA LYS A 28 16.46 -5.49 7.38
C LYS A 28 15.79 -4.72 6.24
N TYR A 29 16.36 -4.80 5.04
CA TYR A 29 16.00 -3.96 3.90
C TYR A 29 15.70 -4.76 2.64
N ILE A 30 14.84 -4.20 1.79
CA ILE A 30 14.56 -4.72 0.44
C ILE A 30 15.05 -3.69 -0.58
N ILE A 31 15.93 -4.10 -1.50
CA ILE A 31 16.43 -3.25 -2.58
C ILE A 31 15.72 -3.64 -3.88
N ILE A 32 15.19 -2.65 -4.56
CA ILE A 32 14.37 -2.81 -5.76
C ILE A 32 15.12 -2.18 -6.93
N PRO A 33 15.37 -2.93 -8.03
CA PRO A 33 16.00 -2.35 -9.20
C PRO A 33 15.05 -1.36 -9.89
N LYS A 34 15.59 -0.45 -10.71
CA LYS A 34 14.76 0.45 -11.52
C LYS A 34 14.09 -0.23 -12.71
N GLN A 35 14.67 -1.34 -13.15
CA GLN A 35 14.19 -2.13 -14.27
C GLN A 35 14.47 -3.62 -14.02
N PHE A 36 13.47 -4.45 -14.27
CA PHE A 36 13.58 -5.91 -14.27
C PHE A 36 13.83 -6.42 -15.70
N ASP A 37 14.39 -7.62 -15.83
CA ASP A 37 14.83 -8.20 -17.11
C ASP A 37 13.75 -8.25 -18.20
N PHE A 38 12.48 -8.38 -17.82
CA PHE A 38 11.37 -8.45 -18.78
C PHE A 38 10.84 -7.08 -19.23
N GLN A 39 11.29 -5.98 -18.60
CA GLN A 39 10.86 -4.63 -18.92
C GLN A 39 11.74 -4.04 -20.02
N SER A 40 11.13 -3.27 -20.91
CA SER A 40 11.80 -2.51 -21.98
C SER A 40 12.23 -1.12 -21.56
N SER A 41 11.69 -0.59 -20.45
CA SER A 41 12.06 0.71 -19.89
C SER A 41 11.99 0.68 -18.36
N GLU A 42 12.66 1.62 -17.71
CA GLU A 42 12.55 1.82 -16.26
C GLU A 42 11.09 1.99 -15.82
N ASP A 43 10.75 1.35 -14.70
CA ASP A 43 9.42 1.35 -14.10
C ASP A 43 8.25 1.13 -15.08
N GLN A 44 8.48 0.33 -16.13
CA GLN A 44 7.44 0.04 -17.12
C GLN A 44 6.21 -0.55 -16.43
N TYR A 45 5.04 0.05 -16.71
CA TYR A 45 3.76 -0.26 -16.07
C TYR A 45 3.71 -0.02 -14.55
N GLN A 46 4.62 0.81 -14.02
CA GLN A 46 4.73 1.15 -12.59
C GLN A 46 5.06 -0.06 -11.70
N ILE A 47 5.72 -1.08 -12.25
CA ILE A 47 5.95 -2.34 -11.56
C ILE A 47 6.98 -2.20 -10.44
N ASN A 48 8.02 -1.41 -10.62
CA ASN A 48 9.08 -1.19 -9.64
C ASN A 48 8.55 -0.32 -8.50
N SER A 49 7.86 0.78 -8.85
CA SER A 49 7.16 1.65 -7.91
C SER A 49 6.11 0.91 -7.09
N LEU A 50 5.29 0.06 -7.74
CA LEU A 50 4.30 -0.75 -7.05
C LEU A 50 4.95 -1.77 -6.12
N THR A 51 6.04 -2.43 -6.55
CA THR A 51 6.78 -3.37 -5.71
C THR A 51 7.29 -2.68 -4.45
N LYS A 52 7.89 -1.49 -4.59
CA LYS A 52 8.37 -0.69 -3.46
C LYS A 52 7.23 -0.30 -2.53
N PHE A 53 6.13 0.18 -3.09
CA PHE A 53 4.94 0.53 -2.34
C PHE A 53 4.40 -0.65 -1.54
N LEU A 54 4.28 -1.84 -2.15
CA LEU A 54 3.74 -3.03 -1.51
C LEU A 54 4.63 -3.51 -0.35
N PHE A 55 5.95 -3.61 -0.54
CA PHE A 55 6.86 -3.96 0.54
C PHE A 55 6.75 -2.99 1.73
N ASN A 56 6.78 -1.68 1.47
CA ASN A 56 6.62 -0.67 2.51
C ASN A 56 5.26 -0.76 3.21
N LYS A 57 4.18 -0.99 2.45
CA LYS A 57 2.82 -1.13 2.99
C LYS A 57 2.69 -2.31 3.97
N TYR A 58 3.43 -3.40 3.75
CA TYR A 58 3.34 -4.61 4.56
C TYR A 58 4.50 -4.76 5.56
N GLY A 59 5.15 -3.66 5.93
CA GLY A 59 6.07 -3.59 7.08
C GLY A 59 7.54 -3.86 6.76
N PHE A 60 7.90 -4.04 5.49
CA PHE A 60 9.29 -4.07 5.05
C PHE A 60 9.81 -2.65 4.87
N THR A 61 11.13 -2.45 4.90
CA THR A 61 11.73 -1.17 4.53
C THR A 61 12.39 -1.33 3.16
N ALA A 62 11.76 -0.77 2.13
CA ALA A 62 12.16 -0.94 0.74
C ALA A 62 12.64 0.35 0.09
N PHE A 63 13.78 0.26 -0.62
CA PHE A 63 14.43 1.35 -1.34
C PHE A 63 14.67 0.97 -2.80
N PHE A 64 14.74 1.97 -3.68
CA PHE A 64 15.32 1.76 -5.00
C PHE A 64 16.85 1.68 -4.91
N GLU A 65 17.47 1.00 -5.86
CA GLU A 65 18.93 0.77 -5.87
C GLU A 65 19.78 2.03 -6.03
N ASP A 66 19.22 3.12 -6.53
CA ASP A 66 19.87 4.42 -6.75
C ASP A 66 19.51 5.48 -5.70
N GLU A 67 18.60 5.16 -4.77
CA GLU A 67 18.27 6.05 -3.68
C GLU A 67 19.42 6.12 -2.67
N ASN A 68 19.42 7.18 -1.85
CA ASN A 68 20.35 7.28 -0.74
C ASN A 68 20.07 6.19 0.29
N LEU A 69 20.77 5.06 0.17
CA LEU A 69 20.63 3.92 1.06
C LEU A 69 21.16 4.26 2.46
N PRO A 70 20.56 3.69 3.51
CA PRO A 70 21.10 3.75 4.87
C PRO A 70 22.58 3.35 4.94
N LEU A 71 23.33 4.01 5.82
CA LEU A 71 24.78 3.81 5.96
C LEU A 71 25.14 2.36 6.32
N ASP A 72 24.28 1.67 7.08
CA ASP A 72 24.47 0.28 7.46
C ASP A 72 24.42 -0.69 6.27
N VAL A 73 23.56 -0.43 5.26
CA VAL A 73 23.54 -1.20 4.00
C VAL A 73 24.79 -0.96 3.17
N SER A 74 25.28 0.29 3.16
CA SER A 74 26.51 0.64 2.43
C SER A 74 27.74 -0.04 3.03
N GLN A 75 27.78 -0.18 4.36
CA GLN A 75 28.84 -0.88 5.09
C GLN A 75 28.67 -2.41 5.03
N ASN A 76 27.43 -2.90 5.00
CA ASN A 76 27.12 -4.32 4.93
C ASN A 76 25.96 -4.59 3.97
N ARG A 77 26.31 -4.93 2.72
CA ARG A 77 25.34 -5.27 1.67
C ARG A 77 24.46 -6.49 2.01
N CYS A 78 24.91 -7.36 2.92
CA CYS A 78 24.16 -8.55 3.29
C CYS A 78 23.02 -8.29 4.30
N LEU A 79 22.85 -7.03 4.73
CA LEU A 79 21.67 -6.60 5.48
C LEU A 79 20.42 -6.45 4.60
N SER A 80 20.57 -6.47 3.28
CA SER A 80 19.49 -6.26 2.35
C SER A 80 19.28 -7.42 1.39
N LEU A 81 18.03 -7.59 0.95
CA LEU A 81 17.64 -8.51 -0.11
C LEU A 81 17.40 -7.73 -1.39
N LYS A 82 17.99 -8.15 -2.50
CA LYS A 82 17.63 -7.65 -3.82
C LYS A 82 16.35 -8.33 -4.31
N THR A 83 15.44 -7.55 -4.85
CA THR A 83 14.20 -8.07 -5.45
C THR A 83 14.43 -8.34 -6.94
N ASN A 84 13.96 -9.48 -7.41
CA ASN A 84 13.79 -9.80 -8.82
C ASN A 84 12.34 -10.18 -9.10
N ILE A 85 11.85 -9.91 -10.31
CA ILE A 85 10.50 -10.33 -10.73
C ILE A 85 10.65 -11.10 -12.03
N ASN A 86 10.36 -12.40 -11.95
CA ASN A 86 10.42 -13.30 -13.08
C ASN A 86 9.07 -13.35 -13.80
N LYS A 87 9.10 -13.10 -15.11
CA LYS A 87 7.97 -13.33 -15.99
C LYS A 87 7.89 -14.80 -16.38
N VAL A 88 7.02 -15.53 -15.70
CA VAL A 88 6.84 -16.98 -15.94
C VAL A 88 6.15 -17.19 -17.29
N LYS A 89 6.51 -18.26 -17.99
CA LYS A 89 5.90 -18.61 -19.28
C LYS A 89 4.40 -18.91 -19.10
N GLY A 90 3.59 -18.33 -19.98
CA GLY A 90 2.15 -18.54 -20.01
C GLY A 90 1.58 -18.21 -21.40
N PHE A 91 0.70 -19.06 -21.91
CA PHE A 91 0.04 -18.82 -23.20
C PHE A 91 -1.14 -17.87 -23.01
N LEU A 92 -1.05 -16.67 -23.61
CA LEU A 92 -2.08 -15.60 -23.54
C LEU A 92 -2.43 -15.14 -22.12
N ILE A 93 -1.57 -15.41 -21.13
CA ILE A 93 -1.73 -15.02 -19.74
C ILE A 93 -0.45 -14.36 -19.24
N THR A 94 -0.61 -13.32 -18.43
CA THR A 94 0.52 -12.67 -17.78
C THR A 94 0.77 -13.38 -16.46
N ARG A 95 1.99 -13.89 -16.24
CA ARG A 95 2.40 -14.54 -15.00
C ARG A 95 3.66 -13.87 -14.46
N LEU A 96 3.65 -13.54 -13.18
CA LEU A 96 4.79 -12.96 -12.47
C LEU A 96 5.07 -13.74 -11.19
N GLN A 97 6.34 -13.83 -10.84
CA GLN A 97 6.82 -14.42 -9.60
C GLN A 97 7.92 -13.53 -9.04
N ILE A 98 7.83 -13.22 -7.75
CA ILE A 98 8.77 -12.35 -7.06
C ILE A 98 9.81 -13.23 -6.36
N GLU A 99 11.06 -12.81 -6.44
CA GLU A 99 12.20 -13.47 -5.80
C GLU A 99 12.95 -12.47 -4.94
N LEU A 100 13.30 -12.88 -3.73
CA LEU A 100 14.19 -12.15 -2.83
C LEU A 100 15.54 -12.84 -2.78
N ILE A 101 16.59 -12.12 -3.13
CA ILE A 101 17.93 -12.63 -3.38
C ILE A 101 18.90 -11.98 -2.39
N ASP A 102 19.76 -12.78 -1.75
CA ASP A 102 20.78 -12.26 -0.86
C ASP A 102 21.99 -11.65 -1.59
N CYS A 103 22.90 -11.06 -0.83
CA CYS A 103 24.15 -10.49 -1.33
C CYS A 103 25.07 -11.50 -2.06
N ASN A 104 24.86 -12.82 -1.87
CA ASN A 104 25.61 -13.89 -2.50
C ASN A 104 24.93 -14.40 -3.78
N GLY A 105 23.79 -13.82 -4.17
CA GLY A 105 23.01 -14.26 -5.34
C GLY A 105 22.12 -15.46 -5.06
N LYS A 106 21.95 -15.87 -3.80
CA LYS A 106 21.07 -16.99 -3.42
C LYS A 106 19.64 -16.49 -3.22
N VAL A 107 18.67 -17.19 -3.82
CA VAL A 107 17.25 -16.92 -3.60
C VAL A 107 16.86 -17.37 -2.18
N VAL A 108 16.48 -16.41 -1.35
CA VAL A 108 16.06 -16.61 0.06
C VAL A 108 14.56 -16.90 0.14
N SER A 109 13.76 -16.28 -0.73
CA SER A 109 12.33 -16.50 -0.77
C SER A 109 11.78 -16.29 -2.16
N ILE A 110 10.75 -17.07 -2.50
CA ILE A 110 10.05 -17.01 -3.78
C ILE A 110 8.56 -16.90 -3.45
N SER A 111 7.87 -16.01 -4.16
CA SER A 111 6.42 -15.88 -4.03
C SER A 111 5.67 -17.01 -4.75
N GLN A 112 4.37 -17.11 -4.45
CA GLN A 112 3.45 -17.77 -5.37
C GLN A 112 3.46 -17.06 -6.73
N VAL A 113 3.08 -17.79 -7.78
CA VAL A 113 2.90 -17.20 -9.10
C VAL A 113 1.58 -16.44 -9.11
N GLY A 114 1.62 -15.13 -9.40
CA GLY A 114 0.43 -14.36 -9.71
C GLY A 114 0.15 -14.41 -11.21
N GLU A 115 -1.10 -14.59 -11.59
CA GLU A 115 -1.49 -14.78 -12.98
C GLU A 115 -2.80 -14.07 -13.35
N THR A 116 -2.85 -13.53 -14.57
CA THR A 116 -4.09 -12.91 -15.05
C THR A 116 -4.28 -13.09 -16.54
N LYS A 117 -5.56 -13.17 -16.93
CA LYS A 117 -6.04 -13.26 -18.31
C LYS A 117 -6.39 -11.88 -18.89
N VAL A 118 -6.24 -10.80 -18.11
CA VAL A 118 -6.47 -9.43 -18.59
C VAL A 118 -5.48 -9.13 -19.71
N LYS A 119 -6.00 -8.62 -20.83
CA LYS A 119 -5.21 -8.37 -22.05
C LYS A 119 -4.52 -7.00 -22.05
N GLU A 120 -5.02 -6.05 -21.28
CA GLU A 120 -4.41 -4.72 -21.15
C GLU A 120 -3.13 -4.83 -20.33
N TYR A 121 -1.97 -4.70 -20.97
CA TYR A 121 -0.66 -4.99 -20.37
C TYR A 121 -0.43 -4.29 -19.03
N ALA A 122 -0.64 -2.97 -18.95
CA ALA A 122 -0.40 -2.23 -17.71
C ALA A 122 -1.20 -2.81 -16.54
N LYS A 123 -2.50 -3.07 -16.75
CA LYS A 123 -3.37 -3.70 -15.76
C LYS A 123 -2.96 -5.15 -15.48
N ALA A 124 -2.58 -5.89 -16.52
CA ALA A 124 -2.22 -7.30 -16.40
C ALA A 124 -0.99 -7.50 -15.50
N TYR A 125 0.09 -6.75 -15.74
CA TYR A 125 1.28 -6.82 -14.89
C TYR A 125 0.98 -6.34 -13.45
N ASN A 126 0.16 -5.29 -13.30
CA ASN A 126 -0.26 -4.78 -12.00
C ASN A 126 -1.07 -5.78 -11.17
N LEU A 127 -1.96 -6.54 -11.82
CA LEU A 127 -2.77 -7.56 -11.16
C LEU A 127 -1.95 -8.79 -10.81
N ALA A 128 -1.18 -9.31 -11.78
CA ALA A 128 -0.29 -10.46 -11.55
C ALA A 128 0.73 -10.17 -10.44
N LEU A 129 1.27 -8.94 -10.38
CA LEU A 129 2.19 -8.57 -9.31
C LEU A 129 1.51 -8.57 -7.94
N ARG A 130 0.32 -7.96 -7.82
CA ARG A 130 -0.41 -7.92 -6.54
C ARG A 130 -0.78 -9.31 -6.05
N GLU A 131 -1.16 -10.20 -6.95
CA GLU A 131 -1.46 -11.60 -6.63
C GLU A 131 -0.20 -12.36 -6.17
N ALA A 132 0.92 -12.22 -6.89
CA ALA A 132 2.20 -12.78 -6.46
C ALA A 132 2.61 -12.26 -5.08
N PHE A 133 2.41 -10.96 -4.82
CA PHE A 133 2.80 -10.30 -3.58
C PHE A 133 2.05 -10.82 -2.34
N GLN A 134 0.88 -11.47 -2.48
CA GLN A 134 0.13 -12.01 -1.35
C GLN A 134 0.97 -12.92 -0.46
N THR A 135 1.96 -13.64 -1.01
CA THR A 135 2.92 -14.43 -0.22
C THR A 135 3.60 -13.60 0.87
N TYR A 136 3.99 -12.37 0.57
CA TYR A 136 4.69 -11.49 1.52
C TYR A 136 3.73 -10.69 2.40
N GLN A 137 2.49 -10.45 1.96
CA GLN A 137 1.45 -9.82 2.78
C GLN A 137 1.17 -10.62 4.06
N TYR A 138 1.15 -11.95 3.97
CA TYR A 138 0.77 -12.84 5.09
C TYR A 138 1.97 -13.46 5.81
N MET A 139 3.21 -13.09 5.44
CA MET A 139 4.43 -13.68 6.00
C MET A 139 4.73 -13.21 7.44
N GLY A 140 4.12 -12.10 7.88
CA GLY A 140 4.31 -11.57 9.24
C GLY A 140 5.74 -11.12 9.52
N TYR A 141 6.38 -10.47 8.55
CA TYR A 141 7.78 -10.05 8.62
C TYR A 141 8.08 -9.23 9.89
N LYS A 142 9.13 -9.63 10.59
CA LYS A 142 9.71 -8.90 11.72
C LYS A 142 11.21 -9.14 11.69
N TYR A 143 11.98 -8.08 11.51
CA TYR A 143 13.44 -8.17 11.46
C TYR A 143 14.01 -8.83 12.73
N GLN A 144 14.83 -9.86 12.54
CA GLN A 144 15.57 -10.57 13.56
C GLN A 144 17.06 -10.56 13.17
N PRO A 145 17.90 -9.79 13.87
CA PRO A 145 19.30 -9.66 13.48
C PRO A 145 20.01 -11.01 13.58
N LYS A 146 20.62 -11.42 12.47
CA LYS A 146 21.43 -12.63 12.41
C LYS A 146 22.72 -12.43 13.22
N ALA A 147 23.00 -13.35 14.14
CA ALA A 147 24.23 -13.33 14.93
C ALA A 147 25.45 -13.33 13.98
N GLY A 148 26.24 -12.26 14.02
CA GLY A 148 27.38 -12.03 13.13
C GLY A 148 27.26 -10.79 12.23
N VAL A 149 26.08 -10.16 12.18
CA VAL A 149 25.93 -8.82 11.60
C VAL A 149 26.04 -7.80 12.74
N ILE A 150 27.22 -7.18 12.84
CA ILE A 150 27.49 -6.18 13.87
C ILE A 150 26.56 -4.98 13.62
N GLU A 151 25.54 -4.81 14.46
CA GLU A 151 24.93 -3.51 14.67
C GLU A 151 26.02 -2.58 15.20
N THR A 152 26.57 -1.73 14.33
CA THR A 152 27.25 -0.55 14.82
C THR A 152 26.20 0.31 15.51
N LYS A 153 26.18 0.19 16.83
CA LYS A 153 25.56 1.11 17.78
C LYS A 153 25.69 2.56 17.26
N PRO A 154 24.64 3.41 17.37
CA PRO A 154 24.73 4.80 16.94
C PRO A 154 25.97 5.45 17.54
N LEU A 155 26.82 6.04 16.69
CA LEU A 155 27.93 6.87 17.14
C LEU A 155 27.34 8.01 17.97
N GLU A 156 27.56 7.95 19.28
CA GLU A 156 27.68 9.16 20.08
C GLU A 156 28.74 10.06 19.42
N SER A 157 28.34 11.32 19.28
CA SER A 157 29.09 12.47 18.79
C SER A 157 30.61 12.33 18.76
N LEU A 158 31.19 12.42 17.56
CA LEU A 158 32.54 12.92 17.38
C LEU A 158 32.50 14.39 16.90
N PRO A 159 33.46 15.22 17.36
CA PRO A 159 33.35 16.68 17.35
C PRO A 159 33.56 17.29 15.96
N VAL A 160 32.70 18.23 15.60
CA VAL A 160 32.85 19.08 14.41
C VAL A 160 33.99 20.07 14.64
N SER A 161 35.04 19.97 13.83
CA SER A 161 36.12 20.96 13.75
C SER A 161 35.58 22.33 13.31
N GLU A 162 36.01 23.38 14.00
CA GLU A 162 35.45 24.73 14.03
C GLU A 162 35.76 25.63 12.81
N ALA A 163 35.80 25.10 11.59
CA ALA A 163 36.21 25.90 10.44
C ALA A 163 35.09 26.72 9.76
N ASN A 164 33.81 26.33 9.83
CA ASN A 164 32.77 26.94 8.95
C ASN A 164 31.43 27.24 9.67
N LYS A 165 31.44 27.87 10.86
CA LYS A 165 30.20 28.32 11.52
C LYS A 165 29.61 29.59 10.88
N ASP A 166 30.44 30.45 10.29
CA ASP A 166 29.99 31.73 9.72
C ASP A 166 29.23 31.56 8.40
N ASP A 167 29.62 30.60 7.56
CA ASP A 167 28.98 30.39 6.26
C ASP A 167 27.63 29.68 6.41
N ALA A 168 27.53 28.74 7.36
CA ALA A 168 26.27 28.07 7.67
C ALA A 168 25.23 29.02 8.30
N GLN A 169 25.67 29.97 9.13
CA GLN A 169 24.78 30.97 9.72
C GLN A 169 24.30 32.00 8.70
N LYS A 170 25.16 32.44 7.78
CA LYS A 170 24.78 33.33 6.67
C LYS A 170 23.77 32.70 5.73
N GLU A 171 23.93 31.41 5.42
CA GLU A 171 22.98 30.70 4.56
C GLU A 171 21.63 30.48 5.25
N ILE A 172 21.61 30.17 6.55
CA ILE A 172 20.36 30.07 7.33
C ILE A 172 19.62 31.42 7.39
N GLU A 173 20.33 32.53 7.53
CA GLU A 173 19.71 33.87 7.54
C GLU A 173 19.16 34.25 6.16
N ARG A 174 19.87 33.89 5.08
CA ARG A 174 19.42 34.09 3.70
C ARG A 174 18.16 33.27 3.39
N LEU A 175 18.11 32.01 3.82
CA LEU A 175 16.97 31.13 3.64
C LEU A 175 15.75 31.61 4.45
N LYS A 176 15.95 32.14 5.66
CA LYS A 176 14.87 32.74 6.45
C LYS A 176 14.26 33.96 5.75
N LYS A 177 15.08 34.85 5.20
CA LYS A 177 14.61 36.00 4.42
C LYS A 177 13.83 35.58 3.17
N GLN A 178 14.26 34.53 2.47
CA GLN A 178 13.53 34.02 1.31
C GLN A 178 12.16 33.42 1.69
N VAL A 179 12.07 32.70 2.82
CA VAL A 179 10.81 32.12 3.30
C VAL A 179 9.81 33.20 3.74
N GLU A 180 10.29 34.31 4.28
CA GLU A 180 9.46 35.44 4.69
C GLU A 180 8.87 36.18 3.48
N VAL A 181 9.67 36.47 2.46
CA VAL A 181 9.21 37.04 1.19
C VAL A 181 8.18 36.14 0.49
N LEU A 182 8.40 34.82 0.49
CA LEU A 182 7.46 33.85 -0.10
C LEU A 182 6.14 33.72 0.68
N LYS A 183 6.13 34.05 1.98
CA LYS A 183 4.90 34.09 2.79
C LYS A 183 4.09 35.34 2.48
N GLU A 184 4.76 36.49 2.41
CA GLU A 184 4.11 37.76 2.05
C GLU A 184 3.52 37.73 0.63
N GLU A 185 4.21 37.12 -0.34
CA GLU A 185 3.67 36.93 -1.70
C GLU A 185 2.44 35.99 -1.72
N LYS A 186 2.43 34.93 -0.90
CA LYS A 186 1.28 34.02 -0.79
C LYS A 186 0.07 34.69 -0.13
N GLU A 187 0.30 35.50 0.89
CA GLU A 187 -0.76 36.25 1.59
C GLU A 187 -1.35 37.35 0.68
N ALA A 188 -0.52 38.04 -0.11
CA ALA A 188 -0.97 39.02 -1.10
C ALA A 188 -1.78 38.39 -2.25
N THR A 189 -1.43 37.17 -2.68
CA THR A 189 -2.18 36.45 -3.74
C THR A 189 -3.53 35.92 -3.24
N GLN A 190 -3.67 35.71 -1.93
CA GLN A 190 -4.89 35.20 -1.31
C GLN A 190 -5.92 36.33 -1.07
N ALA A 191 -5.45 37.56 -0.80
CA ALA A 191 -6.32 38.74 -0.63
C ALA A 191 -7.01 39.21 -1.93
N ILE A 192 -6.42 38.97 -3.11
CA ILE A 192 -7.01 39.42 -4.40
C ILE A 192 -8.18 38.53 -4.86
N LYS A 193 -8.32 37.29 -4.34
CA LYS A 193 -9.37 36.35 -4.76
C LYS A 193 -10.70 36.53 -4.02
N GLU A 194 -10.73 37.21 -2.88
CA GLU A 194 -11.97 37.41 -2.10
C GLU A 194 -12.83 38.59 -2.57
N ASP A 195 -12.31 39.49 -3.40
CA ASP A 195 -12.98 40.77 -3.74
C ASP A 195 -13.82 40.74 -5.04
N LEU A 196 -13.95 39.60 -5.72
CA LEU A 196 -14.63 39.49 -7.04
C LEU A 196 -16.02 38.85 -7.05
N VAL A 197 -16.65 38.59 -5.90
CA VAL A 197 -18.01 38.05 -5.87
C VAL A 197 -18.92 38.87 -4.97
N SER A 198 -19.36 40.03 -5.46
CA SER A 198 -20.54 40.72 -4.94
C SER A 198 -21.49 41.19 -6.05
N THR A 199 -22.58 40.43 -6.21
CA THR A 199 -23.98 40.85 -6.54
C THR A 199 -24.32 41.46 -7.93
N PRO A 200 -25.62 41.57 -8.33
CA PRO A 200 -26.86 40.83 -8.00
C PRO A 200 -27.72 40.47 -9.27
N THR A 201 -28.88 39.80 -9.09
CA THR A 201 -30.23 40.24 -9.60
C THR A 201 -31.22 39.11 -10.02
N GLU A 202 -32.44 39.21 -9.45
CA GLU A 202 -33.80 38.82 -9.90
C GLU A 202 -34.33 37.38 -10.03
N SER A 203 -35.13 37.03 -9.01
CA SER A 203 -36.57 36.68 -9.05
C SER A 203 -37.34 36.85 -10.38
N ILE A 204 -38.14 35.83 -10.75
CA ILE A 204 -39.60 35.91 -11.05
C ILE A 204 -40.22 34.50 -10.86
N ALA A 205 -41.36 34.42 -10.17
CA ALA A 205 -42.29 33.28 -10.09
C ALA A 205 -43.63 33.68 -10.79
N PRO A 206 -44.79 32.95 -10.76
CA PRO A 206 -45.13 31.57 -10.33
C PRO A 206 -46.19 30.84 -11.22
N LYS A 207 -46.75 29.71 -10.70
CA LYS A 207 -47.96 28.88 -11.05
C LYS A 207 -47.71 27.62 -11.90
N LYS A 208 -48.30 26.44 -11.63
CA LYS A 208 -49.62 26.11 -11.02
C LYS A 208 -49.65 24.68 -10.44
N VAL A 209 -50.53 24.52 -9.45
CA VAL A 209 -50.95 23.35 -8.64
C VAL A 209 -51.58 22.20 -9.43
N VAL A 210 -51.30 20.94 -9.05
CA VAL A 210 -52.30 19.84 -8.97
C VAL A 210 -51.96 18.92 -7.79
N GLN A 211 -52.91 18.78 -6.86
CA GLN A 211 -52.98 17.76 -5.81
C GLN A 211 -53.52 16.45 -6.40
N THR A 212 -52.99 15.28 -6.03
CA THR A 212 -53.81 14.05 -5.88
C THR A 212 -53.18 13.08 -4.88
N GLU A 213 -53.95 12.87 -3.80
CA GLU A 213 -54.12 11.70 -2.92
C GLU A 213 -52.92 10.95 -2.30
N LEU A 214 -52.84 11.13 -0.98
CA LEU A 214 -52.37 10.16 0.00
C LEU A 214 -53.19 8.86 -0.11
N LYS A 215 -52.50 7.74 -0.37
CA LYS A 215 -52.87 6.44 0.18
C LYS A 215 -51.81 6.04 1.20
N GLU A 216 -52.27 5.98 2.44
CA GLU A 216 -51.66 5.25 3.54
C GLU A 216 -51.39 3.80 3.12
N VAL A 217 -50.25 3.22 3.53
CA VAL A 217 -50.11 1.84 4.05
C VAL A 217 -48.62 1.50 4.27
N LYS A 218 -48.34 1.22 5.54
CA LYS A 218 -47.19 0.55 6.20
C LYS A 218 -45.94 1.39 6.43
N LYS A 219 -45.60 1.52 7.73
CA LYS A 219 -44.29 1.96 8.26
C LYS A 219 -43.18 1.41 7.35
N ALA A 220 -42.56 2.32 6.60
CA ALA A 220 -41.36 2.03 5.85
C ALA A 220 -40.26 1.72 6.86
N ASP A 221 -39.74 0.52 6.78
CA ASP A 221 -38.55 0.10 7.48
C ASP A 221 -37.40 0.99 6.96
N ASP A 222 -36.79 1.81 7.84
CA ASP A 222 -35.74 2.81 7.56
C ASP A 222 -34.39 2.19 7.09
N GLY A 223 -34.45 0.99 6.50
CA GLY A 223 -33.30 0.27 5.97
C GLY A 223 -32.89 0.76 4.59
N TRP A 224 -31.59 0.82 4.36
CA TRP A 224 -31.00 0.95 3.04
C TRP A 224 -30.87 -0.44 2.39
N TYR A 225 -31.06 -0.50 1.07
CA TYR A 225 -31.02 -1.74 0.29
C TYR A 225 -29.85 -1.71 -0.70
N ALA A 226 -29.03 -2.75 -0.69
CA ALA A 226 -27.84 -2.90 -1.53
C ALA A 226 -28.14 -3.82 -2.72
N ASN A 227 -28.36 -3.24 -3.90
CA ASN A 227 -28.59 -4.00 -5.13
C ASN A 227 -27.26 -4.34 -5.82
N PRO A 228 -27.02 -5.58 -6.25
CA PRO A 228 -25.75 -5.99 -6.84
C PRO A 228 -25.45 -5.28 -8.17
N ILE A 229 -24.17 -4.99 -8.40
CA ILE A 229 -23.58 -4.48 -9.65
C ILE A 229 -22.24 -5.20 -9.91
N ASP A 230 -21.64 -5.01 -11.10
CA ASP A 230 -20.44 -5.74 -11.54
C ASP A 230 -19.29 -5.82 -10.52
N ASN A 231 -19.05 -4.77 -9.73
CA ASN A 231 -17.96 -4.72 -8.75
C ASN A 231 -18.39 -4.22 -7.36
N GLY A 232 -19.62 -4.55 -6.94
CA GLY A 232 -20.12 -4.24 -5.60
C GLY A 232 -21.64 -4.06 -5.58
N PHE A 233 -22.12 -3.00 -4.95
CA PHE A 233 -23.56 -2.75 -4.78
C PHE A 233 -23.93 -1.28 -5.01
N GLN A 234 -25.10 -1.03 -5.60
CA GLN A 234 -25.76 0.25 -5.53
C GLN A 234 -26.71 0.28 -4.34
N VAL A 235 -26.50 1.23 -3.42
CA VAL A 235 -27.34 1.38 -2.24
C VAL A 235 -28.44 2.41 -2.48
N VAL A 236 -29.68 2.04 -2.20
CA VAL A 236 -30.87 2.88 -2.34
C VAL A 236 -31.67 2.95 -1.04
N ASP A 237 -32.46 4.01 -0.86
CA ASP A 237 -33.44 4.11 0.22
C ASP A 237 -34.75 3.37 -0.12
N ALA A 238 -35.72 3.42 0.79
CA ALA A 238 -37.06 2.84 0.61
C ALA A 238 -37.84 3.44 -0.58
N GLN A 239 -37.42 4.61 -1.10
CA GLN A 239 -38.01 5.28 -2.27
C GLN A 239 -37.22 4.98 -3.56
N ALA A 240 -36.31 3.99 -3.53
CA ALA A 240 -35.40 3.63 -4.62
C ALA A 240 -34.46 4.78 -5.06
N LYS A 241 -34.29 5.81 -4.23
CA LYS A 241 -33.35 6.89 -4.50
C LYS A 241 -31.94 6.42 -4.16
N LYS A 242 -31.01 6.63 -5.09
CA LYS A 242 -29.60 6.26 -4.93
C LYS A 242 -28.94 7.07 -3.81
N ILE A 243 -28.39 6.35 -2.83
CA ILE A 243 -27.65 6.91 -1.70
C ILE A 243 -26.14 6.88 -1.97
N MET A 244 -25.62 5.71 -2.34
CA MET A 244 -24.18 5.50 -2.58
C MET A 244 -23.91 4.28 -3.47
N VAL A 245 -22.63 4.07 -3.80
CA VAL A 245 -22.14 2.87 -4.47
C VAL A 245 -21.05 2.27 -3.57
N LEU A 246 -21.23 1.01 -3.21
CA LEU A 246 -20.26 0.19 -2.50
C LEU A 246 -19.44 -0.61 -3.51
N LEU A 247 -18.13 -0.62 -3.36
CA LEU A 247 -17.19 -1.40 -4.16
C LEU A 247 -16.58 -2.50 -3.30
N TYR A 248 -16.30 -3.66 -3.89
CA TYR A 248 -15.60 -4.72 -3.18
C TYR A 248 -14.20 -4.24 -2.73
N SER A 249 -13.90 -4.41 -1.45
CA SER A 249 -12.58 -4.10 -0.89
C SER A 249 -11.59 -5.28 -1.01
N GLY A 250 -12.11 -6.48 -1.25
CA GLY A 250 -11.36 -7.74 -1.17
C GLY A 250 -11.37 -8.40 0.21
N ALA A 251 -11.82 -7.71 1.26
CA ALA A 251 -12.07 -8.29 2.58
C ALA A 251 -13.55 -8.68 2.74
N PRO A 252 -13.85 -9.78 3.45
CA PRO A 252 -15.23 -10.19 3.70
C PRO A 252 -15.96 -9.12 4.51
N ASP A 253 -17.21 -8.85 4.14
CA ASP A 253 -18.07 -7.86 4.81
C ASP A 253 -17.46 -6.46 4.96
N VAL A 254 -16.57 -6.07 4.05
CA VAL A 254 -15.97 -4.72 3.97
C VAL A 254 -16.08 -4.19 2.55
N TYR A 255 -16.62 -2.98 2.41
CA TYR A 255 -16.86 -2.31 1.15
C TYR A 255 -16.27 -0.90 1.15
N ILE A 256 -15.78 -0.47 -0.01
CA ILE A 256 -15.27 0.89 -0.23
C ILE A 256 -16.42 1.75 -0.77
N VAL A 257 -16.62 2.94 -0.23
CA VAL A 257 -17.65 3.86 -0.73
C VAL A 257 -17.08 4.62 -1.93
N LYS A 258 -17.64 4.42 -3.12
CA LYS A 258 -17.13 5.02 -4.36
C LYS A 258 -17.10 6.55 -4.26
N GLY A 259 -15.91 7.14 -4.44
CA GLY A 259 -15.71 8.59 -4.48
C GLY A 259 -15.72 9.27 -3.10
N LYS A 260 -15.59 8.51 -2.01
CA LYS A 260 -15.42 9.04 -0.66
C LYS A 260 -14.31 8.29 0.05
N ASP A 261 -13.61 8.98 0.96
CA ASP A 261 -12.67 8.37 1.90
C ASP A 261 -13.43 7.67 3.03
N ALA A 262 -14.26 6.69 2.65
CA ALA A 262 -15.17 5.99 3.54
C ALA A 262 -15.28 4.50 3.20
N ILE A 263 -15.58 3.71 4.22
CA ILE A 263 -15.84 2.27 4.13
C ILE A 263 -17.16 1.93 4.80
N VAL A 264 -17.81 0.88 4.31
CA VAL A 264 -18.91 0.20 5.00
C VAL A 264 -18.44 -1.17 5.40
N PHE A 265 -18.50 -1.50 6.69
CA PHE A 265 -18.05 -2.79 7.19
C PHE A 265 -19.01 -3.35 8.23
N LYS A 266 -19.01 -4.68 8.39
CA LYS A 266 -19.76 -5.34 9.45
C LYS A 266 -18.92 -5.41 10.72
N ASN A 267 -19.50 -4.96 11.82
CA ASN A 267 -18.92 -5.10 13.16
C ASN A 267 -19.97 -5.75 14.06
N ASP A 268 -19.65 -6.94 14.56
CA ASP A 268 -20.60 -7.86 15.19
C ASP A 268 -21.83 -8.14 14.27
N GLU A 269 -23.03 -7.79 14.72
CA GLU A 269 -24.28 -7.96 13.97
C GLU A 269 -24.73 -6.67 13.24
N ALA A 270 -23.96 -5.59 13.32
CA ALA A 270 -24.35 -4.29 12.77
C ALA A 270 -23.45 -3.84 11.61
N TRP A 271 -24.06 -3.21 10.60
CA TRP A 271 -23.32 -2.50 9.57
C TRP A 271 -22.88 -1.13 10.07
N VAL A 272 -21.67 -0.73 9.72
CA VAL A 272 -21.04 0.52 10.13
C VAL A 272 -20.54 1.26 8.90
N TYR A 273 -20.88 2.54 8.79
CA TYR A 273 -20.30 3.48 7.84
C TYR A 273 -19.21 4.30 8.55
N GLY A 274 -17.96 4.15 8.12
CA GLY A 274 -16.82 4.91 8.62
C GLY A 274 -16.29 5.87 7.56
N ILE A 275 -16.14 7.15 7.89
CA ILE A 275 -15.53 8.17 7.03
C ILE A 275 -14.30 8.76 7.70
N ASN A 276 -13.22 8.90 6.93
CA ASN A 276 -11.97 9.50 7.38
C ASN A 276 -11.76 10.83 6.65
N ASP A 277 -11.61 11.92 7.39
CA ASP A 277 -11.35 13.27 6.85
C ASP A 277 -9.84 13.64 6.81
N GLY A 278 -8.97 12.65 6.99
CA GLY A 278 -7.51 12.81 7.06
C GLY A 278 -7.00 13.15 8.46
N SER A 279 -7.87 13.61 9.37
CA SER A 279 -7.54 13.90 10.76
C SER A 279 -8.20 12.96 11.76
N SER A 280 -9.42 12.49 11.45
CA SER A 280 -10.22 11.68 12.36
C SER A 280 -11.08 10.65 11.61
N LEU A 281 -11.35 9.52 12.27
CA LEU A 281 -12.31 8.52 11.79
C LEU A 281 -13.66 8.72 12.50
N LYS A 282 -14.70 9.08 11.74
CA LYS A 282 -16.08 9.19 12.22
C LYS A 282 -16.87 7.97 11.78
N VAL A 283 -17.48 7.27 12.73
CA VAL A 283 -18.24 6.04 12.49
C VAL A 283 -19.71 6.19 12.88
N ASN A 284 -20.61 5.68 12.05
CA ASN A 284 -22.04 5.63 12.32
C ASN A 284 -22.57 4.23 12.03
N ARG A 285 -23.38 3.67 12.93
CA ARG A 285 -24.13 2.44 12.65
C ARG A 285 -25.20 2.73 11.59
N ILE A 286 -25.38 1.80 10.66
CA ILE A 286 -26.36 1.89 9.58
C ILE A 286 -27.19 0.60 9.49
N THR A 287 -28.41 0.71 9.01
CA THR A 287 -29.26 -0.45 8.67
C THR A 287 -29.12 -0.71 7.18
N LEU A 288 -28.31 -1.70 6.81
CA LEU A 288 -28.06 -2.09 5.43
C LEU A 288 -28.50 -3.53 5.19
N LYS A 289 -29.31 -3.74 4.15
CA LYS A 289 -29.81 -5.05 3.72
C LYS A 289 -29.25 -5.35 2.32
N PHE A 290 -28.75 -6.56 2.15
CA PHE A 290 -28.24 -7.08 0.88
C PHE A 290 -29.26 -8.01 0.23
#